data_AF-A0A9D7H190-F1
#
_entry.id   AF-A0A9D7H190-F1
#
_cell.length_a   1.000
_cell.length_b   1.000
_cell.length_c   1.000
_cell.angle_alpha   90.00
_cell.angle_beta   90.00
_cell.angle_gamma   90.00
#
_symmetry.space_group_name_H-M   'P 1'
#
loop_
_entity.id
_entity.type
_entity.pdbx_description
1 polymer ?
#
loop_
_entity_poly.entity_id
_entity_poly.type
_entity_poly.pdbx_seq_one_letter_code
_entity_poly.pdbx_strand_id
1 'polypeptide(L)'
;MRSASLLSLLSVAGFLACSTSSNRFASNDAGSDATSVTGATTTKKDGGTTEETDSGKKPKDSGAPPVTACAPGDVSSFTPTWKAPAVLHAGACAPTQITTLIDCFFNASASQTTCDAFQKAAANQSCIKCAATADSAPALGPMVVSADSLVTLNIAGCIARTANQMTATGCGAKVQALGQCTDEACNANCPVPDGDDQALQDRNQCQTDAESSACQSFATDAQCADALLQGAAAPCNAGSTFEDLASALTTLFCGN
;
A
#
# COMPACT_ATOMS: atom_id res chain seq x y z
N MET A 1 36.76 -23.34 -9.70
CA MET A 1 36.52 -21.90 -9.46
C MET A 1 35.08 -21.62 -9.83
N ARG A 2 34.19 -21.68 -8.84
CA ARG A 2 32.74 -21.50 -9.00
C ARG A 2 32.47 -20.03 -8.72
N SER A 3 32.08 -19.27 -9.74
CA SER A 3 31.59 -17.90 -9.56
C SER A 3 30.40 -17.94 -8.63
N ALA A 4 30.54 -17.32 -7.46
CA ALA A 4 29.43 -16.99 -6.59
C ALA A 4 28.56 -15.97 -7.34
N SER A 5 27.42 -16.43 -7.86
CA SER A 5 26.43 -15.58 -8.50
C SER A 5 25.97 -14.49 -7.53
N LEU A 6 26.07 -13.24 -7.96
CA LEU A 6 25.40 -12.06 -7.41
C LEU A 6 23.86 -12.16 -7.57
N LEU A 7 23.26 -13.27 -7.13
CA LEU A 7 21.84 -13.57 -7.28
C LEU A 7 21.02 -13.17 -6.05
N SER A 8 21.51 -12.25 -5.21
CA SER A 8 20.94 -12.01 -3.87
C SER A 8 20.72 -10.54 -3.50
N LEU A 9 20.66 -9.61 -4.47
CA LEU A 9 20.47 -8.18 -4.18
C LEU A 9 19.37 -7.48 -5.01
N LEU A 10 18.58 -8.26 -5.76
CA LEU A 10 17.46 -7.76 -6.55
C LEU A 10 16.24 -8.66 -6.26
N SER A 11 15.74 -8.60 -5.02
CA SER A 11 14.32 -8.82 -4.77
C SER A 11 13.58 -7.65 -5.43
N VAL A 12 13.35 -7.73 -6.75
CA VAL A 12 12.86 -6.62 -7.60
C VAL A 12 11.41 -6.20 -7.30
N ALA A 13 10.75 -6.88 -6.37
CA ALA A 13 9.55 -6.39 -5.74
C ALA A 13 9.64 -6.59 -4.23
N GLY A 14 10.69 -6.05 -3.61
CA GLY A 14 10.56 -5.61 -2.23
C GLY A 14 9.42 -4.59 -2.19
N PHE A 15 8.18 -5.08 -2.06
CA PHE A 15 7.03 -4.32 -1.64
C PHE A 15 7.41 -3.78 -0.27
N LEU A 16 8.08 -2.63 -0.27
CA LEU A 16 8.39 -1.87 0.92
C LEU A 16 7.06 -1.24 1.34
N ALA A 17 6.09 -2.04 1.77
CA ALA A 17 4.86 -1.48 2.29
C ALA A 17 5.25 -0.78 3.60
N CYS A 18 5.32 0.55 3.53
CA CYS A 18 5.56 1.39 4.69
C CYS A 18 4.35 1.23 5.60
N SER A 19 4.58 1.06 6.90
CA SER A 19 3.49 0.97 7.84
C SER A 19 2.72 2.29 7.83
N THR A 20 1.50 2.22 7.31
CA THR A 20 0.61 3.36 7.30
C THR A 20 0.32 3.68 8.75
N SER A 21 0.96 4.74 9.24
CA SER A 21 0.54 5.42 10.47
C SER A 21 -0.88 5.91 10.27
N SER A 22 -1.87 5.08 10.58
CA SER A 22 -3.32 5.31 10.47
C SER A 22 -3.74 5.93 9.13
N ASN A 23 -4.25 5.13 8.19
CA ASN A 23 -4.98 5.63 7.03
C ASN A 23 -6.19 6.46 7.51
N ARG A 24 -6.03 7.78 7.57
CA ARG A 24 -7.08 8.74 7.96
C ARG A 24 -8.01 9.09 6.81
N PHE A 25 -8.14 8.21 5.82
CA PHE A 25 -9.15 8.29 4.77
C PHE A 25 -10.49 7.74 5.29
N ALA A 26 -10.98 8.30 6.39
CA ALA A 26 -12.39 8.11 6.72
C ALA A 26 -13.20 8.82 5.64
N SER A 27 -13.96 8.04 4.86
CA SER A 27 -15.04 8.54 4.00
C SER A 27 -15.86 9.56 4.78
N ASN A 28 -15.78 10.83 4.38
CA ASN A 28 -16.63 11.88 4.93
C ASN A 28 -18.05 11.66 4.39
N ASP A 29 -18.81 10.78 5.05
CA ASP A 29 -20.25 10.70 4.91
C ASP A 29 -20.84 11.91 5.66
N ALA A 30 -21.32 12.88 4.89
CA ALA A 30 -21.81 14.16 5.39
C ALA A 30 -23.21 13.98 6.01
N GLY A 31 -23.26 13.49 7.25
CA GLY A 31 -24.45 13.48 8.10
C GLY A 31 -24.35 14.58 9.17
N SER A 32 -24.98 15.71 8.92
CA SER A 32 -25.18 16.77 9.90
C SER A 32 -26.15 16.30 10.99
N ASP A 33 -25.82 16.54 12.27
CA ASP A 33 -26.77 17.16 13.20
C ASP A 33 -26.06 17.62 14.48
N ALA A 34 -26.20 18.91 14.73
CA ALA A 34 -25.70 19.60 15.91
C ALA A 34 -26.63 19.34 17.09
N THR A 35 -26.08 19.01 18.26
CA THR A 35 -26.70 19.39 19.54
C THR A 35 -25.63 19.72 20.57
N SER A 36 -25.52 21.01 20.84
CA SER A 36 -24.78 21.59 21.95
C SER A 36 -25.48 21.23 23.25
N VAL A 37 -24.79 20.57 24.17
CA VAL A 37 -25.18 20.52 25.59
C VAL A 37 -23.97 20.89 26.44
N THR A 38 -23.95 22.16 26.84
CA THR A 38 -23.19 22.67 27.98
C THR A 38 -23.75 22.07 29.28
N GLY A 39 -22.89 21.46 30.11
CA GLY A 39 -23.26 20.98 31.44
C GLY A 39 -22.03 20.80 32.34
N ALA A 40 -22.03 21.54 33.45
CA ALA A 40 -20.91 21.74 34.36
C ALA A 40 -20.86 20.73 35.52
N THR A 41 -19.68 20.64 36.15
CA THR A 41 -19.41 20.34 37.58
C THR A 41 -19.95 19.04 38.20
N THR A 42 -19.07 18.19 38.72
CA THR A 42 -18.72 18.15 40.15
C THR A 42 -17.76 16.99 40.49
N THR A 43 -16.77 17.32 41.30
CA THR A 43 -15.92 16.42 42.08
C THR A 43 -16.75 15.63 43.09
N LYS A 44 -16.54 14.31 43.20
CA LYS A 44 -16.74 13.59 44.47
C LYS A 44 -15.80 12.40 44.61
N LYS A 45 -15.01 12.48 45.68
CA LYS A 45 -14.17 11.47 46.32
C LYS A 45 -15.07 10.67 47.27
N ASP A 46 -14.85 9.37 47.37
CA ASP A 46 -15.06 8.44 48.51
C ASP A 46 -14.80 7.03 47.94
N GLY A 47 -13.93 6.16 48.45
CA GLY A 47 -13.66 5.86 49.85
C GLY A 47 -14.44 4.59 50.24
N GLY A 48 -14.05 3.42 49.74
CA GLY A 48 -14.76 2.17 50.04
C GLY A 48 -13.94 0.92 49.69
N THR A 49 -13.33 0.32 50.72
CA THR A 49 -12.75 -1.02 50.71
C THR A 49 -13.84 -2.04 50.98
N THR A 50 -14.05 -2.98 50.06
CA THR A 50 -14.76 -4.24 50.33
C THR A 50 -13.92 -5.40 49.79
N GLU A 51 -13.40 -6.20 50.72
CA GLU A 51 -12.93 -7.55 50.46
C GLU A 51 -14.14 -8.44 50.19
N GLU A 52 -14.27 -8.93 48.95
CA GLU A 52 -15.15 -10.05 48.63
C GLU A 52 -14.32 -11.21 48.10
N THR A 53 -14.38 -12.30 48.87
CA THR A 53 -13.81 -13.61 48.59
C THR A 53 -14.61 -14.28 47.48
N ASP A 54 -14.23 -14.07 46.21
CA ASP A 54 -14.83 -14.80 45.09
C ASP A 54 -14.18 -16.17 44.91
N SER A 55 -15.02 -17.20 44.93
CA SER A 55 -14.66 -18.60 44.81
C SER A 55 -14.48 -18.94 43.34
N GLY A 56 -13.23 -18.83 42.88
CA GLY A 56 -12.80 -18.99 41.49
C GLY A 56 -13.45 -20.14 40.71
N LYS A 57 -14.44 -19.79 39.89
CA LYS A 57 -14.70 -20.50 38.63
C LYS A 57 -13.78 -19.89 37.59
N LYS A 58 -12.70 -20.62 37.24
CA LYS A 58 -11.89 -20.28 36.07
C LYS A 58 -12.86 -20.12 34.88
N PRO A 59 -12.90 -18.95 34.22
CA PRO A 59 -13.67 -18.83 32.98
C PRO A 59 -13.16 -19.92 32.04
N LYS A 60 -14.08 -20.70 31.49
CA LYS A 60 -13.77 -21.62 30.39
C LYS A 60 -13.24 -20.73 29.27
N ASP A 61 -11.92 -20.73 29.11
CA ASP A 61 -11.25 -20.29 27.89
C ASP A 61 -11.92 -21.07 26.76
N SER A 62 -12.86 -20.42 26.11
CA SER A 62 -13.45 -20.89 24.87
C SER A 62 -12.39 -20.58 23.83
N GLY A 63 -11.34 -21.42 23.82
CA GLY A 63 -10.10 -21.19 23.11
C GLY A 63 -10.42 -20.69 21.72
N ALA A 64 -10.07 -19.43 21.46
CA ALA A 64 -10.16 -18.88 20.12
C ALA A 64 -9.42 -19.86 19.19
N PRO A 65 -9.99 -20.18 18.02
CA PRO A 65 -9.30 -21.04 17.06
C PRO A 65 -7.89 -20.49 16.86
N PRO A 66 -6.87 -21.36 16.77
CA PRO A 66 -5.50 -20.91 16.57
C PRO A 66 -5.49 -19.96 15.37
N VAL A 67 -5.03 -18.73 15.61
CA VAL A 67 -4.76 -17.77 14.53
C VAL A 67 -3.84 -18.49 13.56
N THR A 68 -4.37 -18.81 12.38
CA THR A 68 -3.58 -19.43 11.32
C THR A 68 -2.53 -18.41 10.96
N ALA A 69 -1.26 -18.79 11.10
CA ALA A 69 -0.14 -17.90 10.77
C ALA A 69 -0.33 -17.37 9.34
N CYS A 70 -0.09 -16.07 9.14
CA CYS A 70 -0.16 -15.42 7.84
C CYS A 70 0.75 -16.18 6.85
N ALA A 71 0.15 -16.73 5.79
CA ALA A 71 0.83 -17.55 4.80
C ALA A 71 0.09 -17.49 3.45
N PRO A 72 0.80 -17.74 2.33
CA PRO A 72 0.20 -17.77 1.00
C PRO A 72 -0.95 -18.78 0.90
N GLY A 73 -2.09 -18.32 0.39
CA GLY A 73 -3.23 -19.14 0.00
C GLY A 73 -3.05 -19.82 -1.36
N ASP A 74 -4.02 -20.66 -1.72
CA ASP A 74 -4.07 -21.28 -3.05
C ASP A 74 -4.48 -20.27 -4.12
N VAL A 75 -3.69 -20.19 -5.20
CA VAL A 75 -3.94 -19.33 -6.37
C VAL A 75 -4.15 -20.15 -7.64
N SER A 76 -4.50 -21.43 -7.53
CA SER A 76 -4.69 -22.33 -8.68
C SER A 76 -5.73 -21.85 -9.70
N SER A 77 -6.70 -21.03 -9.28
CA SER A 77 -7.72 -20.42 -10.14
C SER A 77 -7.44 -18.97 -10.55
N PHE A 78 -6.35 -18.39 -10.04
CA PHE A 78 -6.00 -17.00 -10.32
C PHE A 78 -5.62 -16.81 -11.79
N THR A 79 -6.16 -15.75 -12.40
CA THR A 79 -5.79 -15.31 -13.75
C THR A 79 -5.50 -13.82 -13.71
N PRO A 80 -4.27 -13.39 -14.03
CA PRO A 80 -3.91 -11.97 -13.99
C PRO A 80 -4.66 -11.19 -15.07
N THR A 81 -5.01 -9.95 -14.75
CA THR A 81 -5.66 -9.01 -15.67
C THR A 81 -4.79 -7.77 -15.83
N TRP A 82 -4.24 -7.58 -17.03
CA TRP A 82 -3.45 -6.39 -17.34
C TRP A 82 -4.31 -5.11 -17.26
N LYS A 83 -3.90 -4.17 -16.42
CA LYS A 83 -4.44 -2.81 -16.34
C LYS A 83 -3.36 -1.85 -16.79
N ALA A 84 -3.63 -1.16 -17.89
CA ALA A 84 -2.66 -0.23 -18.47
C ALA A 84 -2.35 0.92 -17.49
N PRO A 85 -1.10 1.41 -17.44
CA PRO A 85 -0.78 2.62 -16.69
C PRO A 85 -1.37 3.86 -17.33
N ALA A 86 -1.57 4.90 -16.53
CA ALA A 86 -1.76 6.27 -17.00
C ALA A 86 -0.57 6.74 -17.86
N VAL A 87 -0.74 7.84 -18.58
CA VAL A 87 0.34 8.47 -19.35
C VAL A 87 1.39 9.08 -18.42
N LEU A 88 2.64 9.13 -18.86
CA LEU A 88 3.69 9.86 -18.15
C LEU A 88 3.60 11.35 -18.44
N HIS A 89 4.15 12.17 -17.54
CA HIS A 89 4.24 13.62 -17.65
C HIS A 89 2.91 14.30 -17.96
N ALA A 90 1.86 13.95 -17.21
CA ALA A 90 0.53 14.53 -17.40
C ALA A 90 0.46 16.04 -17.06
N GLY A 91 1.50 16.62 -16.43
CA GLY A 91 1.53 18.03 -16.04
C GLY A 91 0.47 18.40 -15.01
N ALA A 92 -0.06 17.42 -14.27
CA ALA A 92 -1.16 17.58 -13.33
C ALA A 92 -0.71 18.07 -11.94
N CYS A 93 0.56 17.86 -11.60
CA CYS A 93 1.16 18.19 -10.31
C CYS A 93 2.34 19.17 -10.47
N ALA A 94 2.32 20.26 -9.71
CA ALA A 94 3.51 21.05 -9.44
C ALA A 94 4.43 20.33 -8.42
N PRO A 95 5.76 20.58 -8.44
CA PRO A 95 6.68 19.92 -7.49
C PRO A 95 6.28 20.07 -6.02
N THR A 96 5.80 21.25 -5.61
CA THR A 96 5.33 21.49 -4.24
C THR A 96 4.09 20.69 -3.88
N GLN A 97 3.19 20.45 -4.85
CA GLN A 97 2.02 19.60 -4.64
C GLN A 97 2.43 18.14 -4.42
N ILE A 98 3.45 17.66 -5.14
CA ILE A 98 3.97 16.31 -4.97
C ILE A 98 4.54 16.15 -3.56
N THR A 99 5.43 17.05 -3.13
CA THR A 99 5.99 16.98 -1.76
C THR A 99 4.89 16.97 -0.70
N THR A 100 3.93 17.90 -0.76
CA THR A 100 2.83 17.93 0.22
C THR A 100 1.95 16.69 0.16
N LEU A 101 1.69 16.15 -1.03
CA LEU A 101 0.93 14.91 -1.19
C LEU A 101 1.64 13.72 -0.52
N ILE A 102 2.92 13.52 -0.82
CA ILE A 102 3.73 12.43 -0.26
C ILE A 102 3.83 12.55 1.25
N ASP A 103 4.07 13.75 1.79
CA ASP A 103 4.05 14.01 3.23
C ASP A 103 2.70 13.62 3.84
N CYS A 104 1.59 14.01 3.21
CA CYS A 104 0.26 13.72 3.74
C CYS A 104 -0.14 12.25 3.70
N PHE A 105 0.47 11.45 2.83
CA PHE A 105 0.18 10.02 2.73
C PHE A 105 1.05 9.19 3.66
N PHE A 106 2.33 9.53 3.80
CA PHE A 106 3.31 8.62 4.41
C PHE A 106 4.06 9.22 5.60
N ASN A 107 4.06 10.53 5.78
CA ASN A 107 4.74 11.16 6.90
C ASN A 107 3.81 11.23 8.12
N ALA A 108 4.02 10.34 9.10
CA ALA A 108 3.27 10.31 10.35
C ALA A 108 3.32 11.63 11.16
N SER A 109 4.35 12.45 10.91
CA SER A 109 4.51 13.77 11.54
C SER A 109 3.84 14.91 10.76
N ALA A 110 3.20 14.62 9.62
CA ALA A 110 2.48 15.62 8.84
C ALA A 110 1.28 16.18 9.63
N SER A 111 1.07 17.48 9.52
CA SER A 111 -0.06 18.17 10.14
C SER A 111 -1.38 17.75 9.48
N GLN A 112 -2.29 17.13 10.24
CA GLN A 112 -3.62 16.76 9.73
C GLN A 112 -4.35 17.96 9.12
N THR A 113 -4.27 19.12 9.77
CA THR A 113 -4.90 20.35 9.28
C THR A 113 -4.35 20.75 7.91
N THR A 114 -3.04 20.59 7.69
CA THR A 114 -2.41 20.86 6.39
C THR A 114 -2.88 19.87 5.35
N CYS A 115 -2.98 18.59 5.69
CA CYS A 115 -3.40 17.54 4.77
C CYS A 115 -4.88 17.66 4.39
N ASP A 116 -5.76 17.95 5.35
CA ASP A 116 -7.16 18.22 5.08
C ASP A 116 -7.35 19.43 4.17
N ALA A 117 -6.59 20.50 4.41
CA ALA A 117 -6.62 21.70 3.58
C ALA A 117 -6.12 21.39 2.16
N PHE A 118 -5.04 20.62 2.03
CA PHE A 118 -4.49 20.20 0.74
C PHE A 118 -5.50 19.36 -0.04
N GLN A 119 -6.13 18.38 0.60
CA GLN A 119 -7.12 17.47 -0.01
C GLN A 119 -8.42 18.17 -0.40
N LYS A 120 -8.83 19.24 0.31
CA LYS A 120 -10.05 20.00 0.00
C LYS A 120 -9.85 21.10 -1.04
N ALA A 121 -8.61 21.54 -1.26
CA ALA A 121 -8.32 22.62 -2.20
C ALA A 121 -8.57 22.18 -3.65
N ALA A 122 -9.41 22.94 -4.37
CA ALA A 122 -9.75 22.67 -5.77
C ALA A 122 -8.52 22.62 -6.69
N ALA A 123 -7.52 23.47 -6.42
CA ALA A 123 -6.27 23.54 -7.17
C ALA A 123 -5.40 22.26 -7.09
N ASN A 124 -5.64 21.41 -6.09
CA ASN A 124 -4.87 20.17 -5.89
C ASN A 124 -5.60 18.93 -6.44
N GLN A 125 -6.87 19.04 -6.83
CA GLN A 125 -7.68 17.88 -7.23
C GLN A 125 -7.15 17.18 -8.48
N SER A 126 -6.61 17.92 -9.44
CA SER A 126 -5.99 17.33 -10.63
C SER A 126 -4.76 16.51 -10.27
N CYS A 127 -3.93 17.03 -9.35
CA CYS A 127 -2.73 16.35 -8.89
C CYS A 127 -3.08 15.07 -8.12
N ILE A 128 -4.01 15.17 -7.15
CA ILE A 128 -4.45 14.02 -6.33
C ILE A 128 -5.01 12.91 -7.23
N LYS A 129 -5.90 13.23 -8.18
CA LYS A 129 -6.49 12.25 -9.11
C LYS A 129 -5.47 11.61 -10.05
N CYS A 130 -4.43 12.34 -10.42
CA CYS A 130 -3.35 11.77 -11.23
C CYS A 130 -2.48 10.82 -10.39
N ALA A 131 -2.12 11.25 -9.18
CA ALA A 131 -1.13 10.58 -8.35
C ALA A 131 -1.68 9.33 -7.65
N ALA A 132 -2.92 9.37 -7.16
CA ALA A 132 -3.56 8.26 -6.46
C ALA A 132 -4.80 7.78 -7.23
N THR A 133 -4.79 6.53 -7.65
CA THR A 133 -5.91 5.89 -8.34
C THR A 133 -6.39 4.67 -7.59
N ALA A 134 -7.70 4.40 -7.61
CA ALA A 134 -8.22 3.13 -7.12
C ALA A 134 -7.69 1.97 -7.97
N ASP A 135 -7.53 0.80 -7.37
CA ASP A 135 -7.16 -0.45 -8.05
C ASP A 135 -8.11 -0.79 -9.22
N SER A 136 -9.38 -0.41 -9.14
CA SER A 136 -10.42 -0.60 -10.17
C SER A 136 -10.36 0.41 -11.32
N ALA A 137 -9.48 1.42 -11.26
CA ALA A 137 -9.37 2.43 -12.30
C ALA A 137 -8.99 1.80 -13.67
N PRO A 138 -9.55 2.31 -14.79
CA PRO A 138 -9.24 1.79 -16.11
C PRO A 138 -7.78 2.04 -16.53
N ALA A 139 -7.15 3.04 -15.92
CA ALA A 139 -5.72 3.30 -16.03
C ALA A 139 -5.15 3.60 -14.65
N LEU A 140 -4.04 2.94 -14.30
CA LEU A 140 -3.43 3.06 -12.98
C LEU A 140 -2.42 4.22 -12.93
N GLY A 141 -2.56 5.08 -11.94
CA GLY A 141 -1.60 6.14 -11.60
C GLY A 141 -0.32 5.57 -10.96
N PRO A 142 0.57 6.44 -10.45
CA PRO A 142 1.81 6.03 -9.79
C PRO A 142 1.56 5.36 -8.44
N MET A 143 0.53 5.78 -7.70
CA MET A 143 0.06 5.14 -6.47
C MET A 143 -1.30 4.50 -6.72
N VAL A 144 -1.42 3.23 -6.37
CA VAL A 144 -2.65 2.44 -6.50
C VAL A 144 -3.17 2.14 -5.11
N VAL A 145 -4.37 2.63 -4.82
CA VAL A 145 -5.05 2.45 -3.54
C VAL A 145 -6.01 1.28 -3.68
N SER A 146 -5.80 0.23 -2.90
CA SER A 146 -6.68 -0.94 -2.83
C SER A 146 -7.91 -0.67 -1.96
N ALA A 147 -8.88 -1.59 -2.01
CA ALA A 147 -10.12 -1.46 -1.23
C ALA A 147 -9.91 -1.45 0.30
N ASP A 148 -8.82 -2.04 0.78
CA ASP A 148 -8.37 -2.01 2.19
C ASP A 148 -7.51 -0.77 2.51
N SER A 149 -7.54 0.25 1.65
CA SER A 149 -6.78 1.51 1.75
C SER A 149 -5.27 1.37 1.71
N LEU A 150 -4.72 0.19 1.44
CA LEU A 150 -3.28 0.07 1.26
C LEU A 150 -2.84 0.72 -0.06
N VAL A 151 -1.63 1.27 -0.03
CA VAL A 151 -1.04 1.94 -1.19
C VAL A 151 0.07 1.08 -1.74
N THR A 152 -0.04 0.73 -3.01
CA THR A 152 1.03 0.08 -3.78
C THR A 152 1.53 1.02 -4.87
N LEU A 153 2.80 0.84 -5.27
CA LEU A 153 3.41 1.67 -6.31
C LEU A 153 3.33 0.96 -7.67
N ASN A 154 2.91 1.69 -8.70
CA ASN A 154 2.72 1.15 -10.05
C ASN A 154 4.04 1.05 -10.85
N ILE A 155 5.01 0.31 -10.29
CA ILE A 155 6.31 0.05 -10.92
C ILE A 155 6.13 -0.65 -12.26
N ALA A 156 5.23 -1.64 -12.31
CA ALA A 156 4.82 -2.35 -13.52
C ALA A 156 4.41 -1.39 -14.65
N GLY A 157 3.55 -0.42 -14.31
CA GLY A 157 3.10 0.61 -15.21
C GLY A 157 4.23 1.53 -15.69
N CYS A 158 5.10 1.93 -14.78
CA CYS A 158 6.27 2.72 -15.11
C CYS A 158 7.18 2.00 -16.11
N ILE A 159 7.49 0.72 -15.88
CA ILE A 159 8.29 -0.12 -16.78
C ILE A 159 7.62 -0.19 -18.16
N ALA A 160 6.31 -0.45 -18.22
CA ALA A 160 5.58 -0.54 -19.49
C ALA A 160 5.67 0.76 -20.32
N ARG A 161 5.56 1.92 -19.68
CA ARG A 161 5.64 3.23 -20.35
C ARG A 161 7.07 3.56 -20.79
N THR A 162 8.04 3.44 -19.90
CA THR A 162 9.44 3.82 -20.16
C THR A 162 10.11 2.88 -21.18
N ALA A 163 9.80 1.58 -21.13
CA ALA A 163 10.30 0.61 -22.10
C ALA A 163 9.45 0.52 -23.39
N ASN A 164 8.36 1.29 -23.49
CA ASN A 164 7.39 1.22 -24.59
C ASN A 164 6.83 -0.20 -24.85
N GLN A 165 6.50 -0.91 -23.78
CA GLN A 165 5.97 -2.29 -23.78
C GLN A 165 4.56 -2.34 -23.19
N MET A 166 3.62 -1.64 -23.82
CA MET A 166 2.26 -1.40 -23.30
C MET A 166 1.26 -2.56 -23.49
N THR A 167 1.70 -3.69 -24.05
CA THR A 167 0.87 -4.86 -24.33
C THR A 167 0.74 -5.77 -23.11
N ALA A 168 -0.30 -6.61 -23.06
CA ALA A 168 -0.50 -7.60 -21.99
C ALA A 168 0.62 -8.66 -21.87
N THR A 169 1.49 -8.79 -22.88
CA THR A 169 2.67 -9.67 -22.88
C THR A 169 3.98 -8.94 -22.61
N GLY A 170 3.93 -7.60 -22.43
CA GLY A 170 5.10 -6.77 -22.15
C GLY A 170 5.63 -6.99 -20.73
N CYS A 171 6.86 -6.55 -20.47
CA CYS A 171 7.49 -6.81 -19.17
C CYS A 171 6.71 -6.18 -18.01
N GLY A 172 6.20 -4.95 -18.17
CA GLY A 172 5.35 -4.33 -17.15
C GLY A 172 4.09 -5.17 -16.84
N ALA A 173 3.51 -5.83 -17.84
CA ALA A 173 2.36 -6.71 -17.60
C ALA A 173 2.72 -7.97 -16.81
N LYS A 174 3.92 -8.52 -17.02
CA LYS A 174 4.43 -9.65 -16.23
C LYS A 174 4.70 -9.25 -14.77
N VAL A 175 5.27 -8.08 -14.54
CA VAL A 175 5.46 -7.52 -13.18
C VAL A 175 4.10 -7.29 -12.50
N GLN A 176 3.11 -6.75 -13.21
CA GLN A 176 1.77 -6.59 -12.64
C GLN A 176 1.11 -7.94 -12.33
N ALA A 177 1.28 -8.94 -13.19
CA ALA A 177 0.74 -10.27 -12.96
C ALA A 177 1.32 -10.92 -11.68
N LEU A 178 2.61 -10.71 -11.42
CA LEU A 178 3.24 -11.13 -10.16
C LEU A 178 2.57 -10.46 -8.96
N GLY A 179 2.47 -9.13 -8.95
CA GLY A 179 1.86 -8.40 -7.84
C GLY A 179 0.41 -8.81 -7.57
N GLN A 180 -0.39 -9.01 -8.62
CA GLN A 180 -1.76 -9.49 -8.49
C GLN A 180 -1.83 -10.92 -7.92
N CYS A 181 -0.89 -11.80 -8.30
CA CYS A 181 -0.84 -13.15 -7.75
C CYS A 181 -0.50 -13.13 -6.26
N THR A 182 0.51 -12.36 -5.85
CA THR A 182 0.92 -12.26 -4.44
C THR A 182 -0.17 -11.63 -3.58
N ASP A 183 -0.91 -10.65 -4.13
CA ASP A 183 -2.07 -10.06 -3.46
C ASP A 183 -3.21 -11.07 -3.30
N GLU A 184 -3.54 -11.84 -4.35
CA GLU A 184 -4.55 -12.91 -4.26
C GLU A 184 -4.14 -13.98 -3.24
N ALA A 185 -2.86 -14.35 -3.20
CA ALA A 185 -2.35 -15.33 -2.25
C ALA A 185 -2.45 -14.84 -0.80
N CYS A 186 -2.25 -13.55 -0.54
CA CYS A 186 -2.03 -13.06 0.82
C CYS A 186 -3.20 -12.27 1.42
N ASN A 187 -3.98 -11.53 0.62
CA ASN A 187 -4.96 -10.58 1.16
C ASN A 187 -6.03 -11.22 2.06
N ALA A 188 -6.51 -12.41 1.70
CA ALA A 188 -7.53 -13.11 2.48
C ALA A 188 -6.98 -13.70 3.80
N ASN A 189 -5.71 -14.10 3.82
CA ASN A 189 -5.07 -14.79 4.95
C ASN A 189 -4.29 -13.84 5.86
N CYS A 190 -3.94 -12.65 5.36
CA CYS A 190 -3.08 -11.67 6.01
C CYS A 190 -3.73 -10.28 5.98
N PRO A 191 -4.88 -10.09 6.63
CA PRO A 191 -5.50 -8.78 6.73
C PRO A 191 -4.57 -7.82 7.49
N VAL A 192 -4.51 -6.57 7.06
CA VAL A 192 -3.72 -5.51 7.72
C VAL A 192 -4.70 -4.51 8.33
N PRO A 193 -4.97 -4.58 9.65
CA PRO A 193 -5.73 -3.54 10.33
C PRO A 193 -5.03 -2.17 10.24
N ASP A 194 -5.82 -1.10 10.28
CA ASP A 194 -5.29 0.26 10.25
C ASP A 194 -4.31 0.53 11.40
N GLY A 195 -3.09 0.93 11.05
CA GLY A 195 -2.03 1.23 12.02
C GLY A 195 -1.39 0.00 12.67
N ASP A 196 -1.59 -1.19 12.13
CA ASP A 196 -0.90 -2.41 12.57
C ASP A 196 0.35 -2.67 11.72
N ASP A 197 1.47 -2.13 12.19
CA ASP A 197 2.78 -2.30 11.55
C ASP A 197 3.22 -3.77 11.46
N GLN A 198 2.83 -4.60 12.44
CA GLN A 198 3.22 -6.00 12.47
C GLN A 198 2.42 -6.79 11.44
N ALA A 199 1.11 -6.58 11.36
CA ALA A 199 0.27 -7.22 10.34
C ALA A 199 0.74 -6.87 8.93
N LEU A 200 1.21 -5.63 8.72
CA LEU A 200 1.78 -5.25 7.43
C LEU A 200 3.10 -5.99 7.13
N GLN A 201 3.98 -6.12 8.11
CA GLN A 201 5.22 -6.90 7.96
C GLN A 201 4.91 -8.37 7.66
N ASP A 202 3.93 -8.95 8.34
CA ASP A 202 3.48 -10.32 8.11
C ASP A 202 2.94 -10.48 6.68
N ARG A 203 2.15 -9.53 6.18
CA ARG A 203 1.68 -9.52 4.79
C ARG A 203 2.82 -9.40 3.78
N ASN A 204 3.79 -8.53 4.02
CA ASN A 204 4.97 -8.40 3.15
C ASN A 204 5.79 -9.71 3.10
N GLN A 205 5.89 -10.39 4.25
CA GLN A 205 6.53 -11.71 4.31
C GLN A 205 5.73 -12.75 3.53
N CYS A 206 4.40 -12.78 3.67
CA CYS A 206 3.55 -13.66 2.88
C CYS A 206 3.73 -13.42 1.37
N GLN A 207 3.76 -12.16 0.91
CA GLN A 207 3.97 -11.86 -0.51
C GLN A 207 5.31 -12.43 -0.99
N THR A 208 6.38 -12.23 -0.21
CA THR A 208 7.71 -12.80 -0.49
C THR A 208 7.68 -14.33 -0.57
N ASP A 209 6.99 -14.98 0.37
CA ASP A 209 6.85 -16.44 0.39
C ASP A 209 6.04 -16.92 -0.83
N ALA A 210 5.00 -16.18 -1.24
CA ALA A 210 4.18 -16.48 -2.41
C ALA A 210 5.00 -16.42 -3.70
N GLU A 211 5.91 -15.45 -3.86
CA GLU A 211 6.81 -15.37 -5.02
C GLU A 211 7.67 -16.62 -5.19
N SER A 212 8.09 -17.25 -4.08
CA SER A 212 8.90 -18.47 -4.10
C SER A 212 8.08 -19.76 -4.19
N SER A 213 6.76 -19.67 -4.09
CA SER A 213 5.83 -20.82 -4.00
C SER A 213 4.68 -20.69 -5.01
N ALA A 214 3.50 -20.30 -4.56
CA ALA A 214 2.25 -20.30 -5.34
C ALA A 214 2.32 -19.39 -6.59
N CYS A 215 3.14 -18.33 -6.55
CA CYS A 215 3.31 -17.35 -7.62
C CYS A 215 4.65 -17.46 -8.37
N GLN A 216 5.39 -18.57 -8.20
CA GLN A 216 6.74 -18.74 -8.77
C GLN A 216 6.81 -18.59 -10.29
N SER A 217 5.79 -19.04 -11.02
CA SER A 217 5.74 -18.88 -12.48
C SER A 217 5.71 -17.41 -12.88
N PHE A 218 4.87 -16.60 -12.23
CA PHE A 218 4.79 -15.16 -12.46
C PHE A 218 6.08 -14.44 -12.03
N ALA A 219 6.70 -14.88 -10.94
CA ALA A 219 7.97 -14.33 -10.47
C ALA A 219 9.09 -14.54 -11.50
N THR A 220 9.14 -15.74 -12.09
CA THR A 220 10.08 -16.06 -13.18
C THR A 220 9.83 -15.18 -14.40
N ASP A 221 8.56 -14.98 -14.77
CA ASP A 221 8.19 -14.13 -15.89
C ASP A 221 8.56 -12.65 -15.68
N ALA A 222 8.45 -12.15 -14.45
CA ALA A 222 8.75 -10.77 -14.08
C ALA A 222 10.26 -10.42 -14.11
N GLN A 223 11.17 -11.41 -14.20
CA GLN A 223 12.63 -11.20 -14.24
C GLN A 223 13.11 -10.35 -15.44
N CYS A 224 12.27 -10.15 -16.46
CA CYS A 224 12.55 -9.19 -17.53
C CYS A 224 12.74 -7.76 -17.02
N ALA A 225 12.23 -7.43 -15.81
CA ALA A 225 12.29 -6.10 -15.23
C ALA A 225 13.71 -5.71 -14.82
N ASP A 226 14.54 -6.67 -14.40
CA ASP A 226 15.87 -6.43 -13.85
C ASP A 226 16.75 -5.61 -14.80
N ALA A 227 16.79 -6.02 -16.08
CA ALA A 227 17.56 -5.33 -17.11
C ALA A 227 16.94 -3.97 -17.48
N LEU A 228 15.61 -3.85 -17.44
CA LEU A 228 14.92 -2.60 -17.75
C LEU A 228 15.15 -1.55 -16.65
N LEU A 229 15.06 -1.94 -15.39
CA LEU A 229 15.31 -1.05 -14.24
C LEU A 229 16.77 -0.60 -14.12
N GLN A 230 17.70 -1.30 -14.76
CA GLN A 230 19.08 -0.85 -14.91
C GLN A 230 19.30 0.00 -16.18
N GLY A 231 18.29 0.10 -17.05
CA GLY A 231 18.36 0.74 -18.36
C GLY A 231 17.20 1.72 -18.58
N ALA A 232 16.36 1.43 -19.58
CA ALA A 232 15.29 2.34 -20.03
C ALA A 232 14.29 2.72 -18.93
N ALA A 233 14.08 1.84 -17.95
CA ALA A 233 13.17 2.03 -16.82
C ALA A 233 13.90 2.40 -15.51
N ALA A 234 15.17 2.83 -15.55
CA ALA A 234 15.89 3.26 -14.35
C ALA A 234 15.15 4.31 -13.49
N PRO A 235 14.44 5.30 -14.07
CA PRO A 235 13.62 6.23 -13.27
C PRO A 235 12.50 5.56 -12.46
N CYS A 236 12.05 4.35 -12.85
CA CYS A 236 11.02 3.61 -12.15
C CYS A 236 11.48 3.00 -10.83
N ASN A 237 12.78 3.01 -10.55
CA ASN A 237 13.37 2.55 -9.30
C ASN A 237 14.25 3.64 -8.67
N ALA A 238 13.91 4.90 -8.92
CA ALA A 238 14.64 6.04 -8.35
C ALA A 238 14.12 6.32 -6.93
N GLY A 239 14.91 5.98 -5.92
CA GLY A 239 14.59 6.21 -4.52
C GLY A 239 15.26 5.19 -3.60
N SER A 240 15.34 5.52 -2.32
CA SER A 240 15.87 4.60 -1.29
C SER A 240 14.80 4.13 -0.30
N THR A 241 13.74 4.93 -0.14
CA THR A 241 12.57 4.59 0.68
C THR A 241 11.31 4.47 -0.19
N PHE A 242 10.22 4.00 0.41
CA PHE A 242 8.92 3.95 -0.25
C PHE A 242 8.45 5.36 -0.66
N GLU A 243 8.63 6.35 0.21
CA GLU A 243 8.26 7.74 -0.02
C GLU A 243 9.08 8.38 -1.14
N ASP A 244 10.40 8.10 -1.18
CA ASP A 244 11.27 8.53 -2.27
C ASP A 244 10.75 7.99 -3.61
N LEU A 245 10.44 6.69 -3.65
CA LEU A 245 9.99 6.00 -4.85
C LEU A 245 8.59 6.48 -5.28
N ALA A 246 7.68 6.67 -4.32
CA ALA A 246 6.36 7.25 -4.55
C ALA A 246 6.47 8.68 -5.11
N SER A 247 7.37 9.49 -4.57
CA SER A 247 7.66 10.85 -5.05
C SER A 247 8.24 10.85 -6.47
N ALA A 248 9.21 9.97 -6.75
CA ALA A 248 9.82 9.83 -8.07
C ALA A 248 8.80 9.38 -9.12
N LEU A 249 7.99 8.36 -8.82
CA LEU A 249 6.92 7.91 -9.69
C LEU A 249 5.85 8.99 -9.90
N THR A 250 5.46 9.69 -8.83
CA THR A 250 4.48 10.78 -8.93
C THR A 250 5.01 11.92 -9.80
N THR A 251 6.30 12.24 -9.69
CA THR A 251 6.95 13.21 -10.56
C THR A 251 6.95 12.74 -12.02
N LEU A 252 7.26 11.47 -12.26
CA LEU A 252 7.31 10.90 -13.60
C LEU A 252 5.93 10.81 -14.27
N PHE A 253 4.89 10.40 -13.53
CA PHE A 253 3.54 10.27 -14.06
C PHE A 253 2.81 11.61 -14.16
N CYS A 254 2.92 12.45 -13.13
CA CYS A 254 2.05 13.61 -12.94
C CYS A 254 2.77 14.95 -13.01
N GLY A 255 4.11 14.97 -12.97
CA GLY A 255 4.90 16.18 -13.19
C GLY A 255 4.89 16.65 -14.64
N ASN A 256 5.63 17.74 -14.90
CA ASN A 256 5.91 18.25 -16.24
C ASN A 256 7.20 17.66 -16.82
#